data_AF-A0A536LRL5-F1
#
_entry.id   AF-A0A536LRL5-F1
#
_cell.length_a   1.000
_cell.length_b   1.000
_cell.length_c   1.000
_cell.angle_alpha   90.00
_cell.angle_beta   90.00
_cell.angle_gamma   90.00
#
_symmetry.space_group_name_H-M   'P 1'
#
loop_
_entity.id
_entity.type
_entity.pdbx_description
1 polymer ?
#
loop_
_entity_poly.entity_id
_entity_poly.type
_entity_poly.pdbx_seq_one_letter_code
_entity_poly.pdbx_strand_id
1 'polypeptide(L)'
;MVGVETGFPTGCNNGGGQASSFAGGALGTLNGTFSATICHSTLGSTGGTINQGGSFVLSGQGTIVGGVFTGGSIVPVPGATGHFGTFCFENFWVMGGLVSTSGYPGSFAAVLTHYGTWTGISCNVTFATVAGRATITA
;
A
#
# COMPACT_ATOMS: atom_id res chain seq x y z
N MET A 1 -11.01 -1.13 -2.22
CA MET A 1 -9.94 -0.62 -3.09
C MET A 1 -9.10 -1.80 -3.55
N VAL A 2 -8.84 -1.91 -4.85
CA VAL A 2 -7.96 -2.93 -5.43
C VAL A 2 -7.10 -2.26 -6.49
N GLY A 3 -5.77 -2.38 -6.39
CA GLY A 3 -4.86 -1.74 -7.32
C GLY A 3 -3.52 -2.44 -7.46
N VAL A 4 -2.74 -1.93 -8.40
CA VAL A 4 -1.41 -2.42 -8.77
C VAL A 4 -0.38 -1.35 -8.48
N GLU A 5 0.84 -1.78 -8.19
CA GLU A 5 1.99 -0.88 -8.15
C GLU A 5 2.23 -0.27 -9.54
N THR A 6 2.49 1.03 -9.58
CA THR A 6 2.52 1.85 -10.80
C THR A 6 3.89 2.44 -11.11
N GLY A 7 4.88 2.19 -10.25
CA GLY A 7 6.23 2.68 -10.42
C GLY A 7 7.20 1.98 -9.49
N PHE A 8 8.49 2.11 -9.79
CA PHE A 8 9.54 1.59 -8.92
C PHE A 8 9.61 2.38 -7.61
N PRO A 9 9.95 1.72 -6.48
CA PRO A 9 10.11 2.41 -5.23
C PRO A 9 11.16 3.53 -5.34
N THR A 10 10.77 4.78 -5.06
CA THR A 10 11.69 5.93 -5.03
C THR A 10 12.03 6.33 -3.60
N GLY A 11 12.91 7.32 -3.42
CA GLY A 11 13.07 7.96 -2.13
C GLY A 11 11.77 8.67 -1.72
N CYS A 12 11.35 8.51 -0.47
CA CYS A 12 10.32 9.34 0.12
C CYS A 12 10.90 10.70 0.52
N ASN A 13 10.18 11.79 0.27
CA ASN A 13 10.59 13.17 0.55
C ASN A 13 10.95 13.46 2.03
N ASN A 14 10.72 12.52 2.95
CA ASN A 14 11.09 12.62 4.37
C ASN A 14 12.49 12.05 4.70
N GLY A 15 13.32 11.75 3.70
CA GLY A 15 14.78 11.60 3.88
C GLY A 15 15.29 10.24 4.38
N GLY A 16 14.42 9.25 4.66
CA GLY A 16 14.86 7.94 5.18
C GLY A 16 13.97 6.74 4.83
N GLY A 17 13.04 6.88 3.89
CA GLY A 17 12.10 5.81 3.52
C GLY A 17 12.02 5.57 2.02
N GLN A 18 11.50 4.40 1.65
CA GLN A 18 11.08 4.06 0.29
C GLN A 18 9.65 4.55 0.06
N ALA A 19 9.31 4.84 -1.19
CA ALA A 19 7.97 5.24 -1.59
C ALA A 19 7.46 4.34 -2.72
N SER A 20 6.39 3.58 -2.47
CA SER A 20 5.71 2.78 -3.50
C SER A 20 4.36 3.41 -3.86
N SER A 21 4.07 3.50 -5.16
CA SER A 21 2.86 4.11 -5.68
C SER A 21 1.90 3.05 -6.23
N PHE A 22 0.64 3.09 -5.80
CA PHE A 22 -0.42 2.18 -6.20
C PHE A 22 -1.58 2.94 -6.83
N ALA A 23 -2.19 2.36 -7.86
CA ALA A 23 -3.42 2.89 -8.43
C ALA A 23 -4.40 1.77 -8.80
N GLY A 24 -5.69 2.08 -8.78
CA GLY A 24 -6.72 1.12 -9.16
C GLY A 24 -8.13 1.58 -8.85
N GLY A 25 -9.02 0.61 -8.61
CA GLY A 25 -10.44 0.85 -8.38
C GLY A 25 -10.78 1.00 -6.89
N ALA A 26 -11.64 1.97 -6.58
CA ALA A 26 -12.30 2.11 -5.28
C ALA A 26 -13.75 1.67 -5.40
N LEU A 27 -14.20 0.83 -4.45
CA LEU A 27 -15.58 0.38 -4.32
C LEU A 27 -16.00 0.62 -2.87
N GLY A 28 -17.19 1.18 -2.66
CA GLY A 28 -17.74 1.56 -1.35
C GLY A 28 -18.64 2.79 -1.45
N THR A 29 -18.62 3.64 -0.42
CA THR A 29 -19.34 4.92 -0.40
C THR A 29 -18.93 5.82 -1.58
N LEU A 30 -17.64 5.81 -1.91
CA LEU A 30 -17.08 6.46 -3.09
C LEU A 30 -16.63 5.38 -4.10
N ASN A 31 -17.48 5.07 -5.08
CA ASN A 31 -17.10 4.22 -6.21
C ASN A 31 -16.34 5.04 -7.25
N GLY A 32 -15.17 4.58 -7.67
CA GLY A 32 -14.34 5.28 -8.64
C GLY A 32 -12.91 4.73 -8.68
N THR A 33 -11.94 5.62 -8.67
CA THR A 33 -10.52 5.30 -8.71
C THR A 33 -9.82 5.73 -7.43
N PHE A 34 -8.70 5.08 -7.13
CA PHE A 34 -7.76 5.55 -6.11
C PHE A 34 -6.34 5.58 -6.67
N SER A 35 -5.53 6.47 -6.12
CA SER A 35 -4.09 6.54 -6.28
C SER A 35 -3.47 6.84 -4.93
N ALA A 36 -2.40 6.14 -4.55
CA ALA A 36 -1.71 6.34 -3.29
C ALA A 36 -0.21 6.17 -3.46
N THR A 37 0.57 7.03 -2.81
CA THR A 37 2.01 6.85 -2.63
C THR A 37 2.28 6.64 -1.15
N ILE A 38 2.74 5.45 -0.79
CA ILE A 38 2.97 5.06 0.59
C ILE A 38 4.46 5.19 0.86
N CYS A 39 4.83 6.02 1.84
CA CYS A 39 6.19 6.04 2.36
C CYS A 39 6.35 4.97 3.42
N HIS A 40 7.40 4.15 3.34
CA HIS A 40 7.65 3.06 4.27
C HIS A 40 9.14 2.82 4.53
N SER A 41 9.46 2.11 5.62
CA SER A 41 10.80 1.56 5.83
C SER A 41 11.11 0.48 4.79
N THR A 42 12.39 0.13 4.62
CA THR A 42 12.76 -1.06 3.83
C THR A 42 11.95 -2.26 4.30
N LEU A 43 11.23 -2.91 3.38
CA LEU A 43 10.41 -4.06 3.71
C LEU A 43 11.31 -5.31 3.77
N GLY A 44 11.35 -5.94 4.94
CA GLY A 44 12.07 -7.19 5.16
C GLY A 44 11.15 -8.36 5.44
N SER A 45 11.74 -9.52 5.72
CA SER A 45 11.01 -10.74 6.12
C SER A 45 10.21 -10.59 7.42
N THR A 46 10.50 -9.57 8.22
CA THR A 46 9.77 -9.22 9.46
C THR A 46 8.73 -8.12 9.25
N GLY A 47 8.56 -7.63 8.03
CA GLY A 47 7.69 -6.50 7.70
C GLY A 47 8.41 -5.16 7.72
N GLY A 48 7.66 -4.09 8.02
CA GLY A 48 8.13 -2.71 8.00
C GLY A 48 7.13 -1.73 8.61
N THR A 49 7.41 -0.44 8.52
CA THR A 49 6.55 0.63 9.03
C THR A 49 6.11 1.55 7.91
N ILE A 50 4.87 2.03 7.97
CA ILE A 50 4.43 3.16 7.14
C ILE A 50 4.92 4.43 7.83
N ASN A 51 5.67 5.23 7.10
CA ASN A 51 6.15 6.53 7.53
C ASN A 51 5.12 7.61 7.20
N GLN A 52 5.15 8.70 7.96
CA GLN A 52 4.33 9.87 7.66
C GLN A 52 4.69 10.46 6.29
N GLY A 53 3.72 11.16 5.68
CA GLY A 53 3.93 12.02 4.50
C GLY A 53 3.59 11.41 3.15
N GLY A 54 3.41 10.09 3.05
CA GLY A 54 2.80 9.47 1.87
C GLY A 54 1.45 10.12 1.55
N SER A 55 1.00 10.08 0.30
CA SER A 55 -0.24 10.74 -0.16
C SER A 55 -1.26 9.76 -0.68
N PHE A 56 -2.54 10.13 -0.66
CA PHE A 56 -3.60 9.40 -1.33
C PHE A 56 -4.61 10.35 -1.98
N VAL A 57 -5.28 9.85 -3.02
CA VAL A 57 -6.41 10.47 -3.68
C VAL A 57 -7.42 9.38 -4.00
N LEU A 58 -8.67 9.56 -3.57
CA LEU A 58 -9.82 8.82 -4.07
C LEU A 58 -10.69 9.77 -4.89
N SER A 59 -11.11 9.35 -6.08
CA SER A 59 -11.97 10.15 -6.95
C SER A 59 -13.09 9.31 -7.52
N GLY A 60 -14.33 9.81 -7.46
CA GLY A 60 -15.50 9.10 -7.98
C GLY A 60 -16.77 9.90 -7.77
N GLN A 61 -17.78 9.68 -8.60
CA GLN A 61 -19.11 10.29 -8.43
C GLN A 61 -19.08 11.83 -8.24
N GLY A 62 -18.17 12.53 -8.95
CA GLY A 62 -18.00 13.98 -8.83
C GLY A 62 -17.29 14.47 -7.56
N THR A 63 -16.87 13.56 -6.68
CA THR A 63 -16.16 13.88 -5.43
C THR A 63 -14.70 13.46 -5.52
N ILE A 64 -13.82 14.28 -4.95
CA ILE A 64 -12.39 13.99 -4.80
C ILE A 64 -12.03 14.14 -3.34
N VAL A 65 -11.44 13.08 -2.76
CA VAL A 65 -10.94 13.07 -1.39
C VAL A 65 -9.44 12.77 -1.43
N GLY A 66 -8.63 13.78 -1.14
CA GLY A 66 -7.19 13.63 -1.01
C GLY A 66 -6.74 13.67 0.45
N GLY A 67 -5.49 13.28 0.69
CA GLY A 67 -4.90 13.38 2.02
C GLY A 67 -3.51 12.76 2.12
N VAL A 68 -3.06 12.56 3.35
CA VAL A 68 -1.75 11.97 3.66
C VAL A 68 -1.85 10.82 4.65
N PHE A 69 -0.86 9.94 4.61
CA PHE A 69 -0.65 8.88 5.60
C PHE A 69 0.00 9.48 6.85
N THR A 70 -0.54 9.12 8.02
CA THR A 70 -0.04 9.56 9.34
C THR A 70 0.84 8.51 10.03
N GLY A 71 1.07 7.38 9.37
CA GLY A 71 1.90 6.27 9.83
C GLY A 71 1.15 4.95 9.90
N GLY A 72 1.82 3.88 10.30
CA GLY A 72 1.23 2.55 10.34
C GLY A 72 2.25 1.41 10.34
N SER A 73 1.77 0.20 10.14
CA SER A 73 2.56 -1.03 10.14
C SER A 73 2.33 -1.88 8.90
N ILE A 74 3.38 -2.60 8.52
CA ILE A 74 3.37 -3.62 7.48
C ILE A 74 3.87 -4.90 8.14
N VAL A 75 3.03 -5.92 8.22
CA VAL A 75 3.33 -7.16 8.95
C VAL A 75 3.20 -8.35 8.00
N PRO A 76 4.17 -9.27 7.94
CA PRO A 76 4.06 -10.48 7.13
C PRO A 76 2.86 -11.30 7.59
N VAL A 77 2.12 -11.87 6.64
CA VAL A 77 1.02 -12.79 6.95
C VAL A 77 1.60 -14.19 7.16
N PRO A 78 1.51 -14.77 8.38
CA PRO A 78 2.13 -16.05 8.66
C PRO A 78 1.62 -17.15 7.73
N GLY A 79 2.53 -17.90 7.12
CA GLY A 79 2.21 -19.01 6.21
C GLY A 79 1.63 -18.59 4.85
N ALA A 80 1.53 -17.29 4.55
CA ALA A 80 1.01 -16.80 3.28
C ALA A 80 2.13 -16.33 2.31
N THR A 81 3.29 -16.95 2.42
CA THR A 81 4.37 -16.86 1.43
C THR A 81 4.48 -18.21 0.73
N GLY A 82 4.62 -18.20 -0.59
CA GLY A 82 4.71 -19.43 -1.36
C GLY A 82 5.35 -19.24 -2.72
N HIS A 83 5.63 -20.36 -3.38
CA HIS A 83 6.14 -20.37 -4.74
C HIS A 83 5.60 -21.56 -5.52
N PHE A 84 5.48 -21.40 -6.83
CA PHE A 84 5.10 -22.43 -7.79
C PHE A 84 6.09 -22.40 -8.96
N GLY A 85 6.99 -23.38 -8.99
CA GLY A 85 8.14 -23.32 -9.90
C GLY A 85 8.99 -22.09 -9.63
N THR A 86 9.19 -21.25 -10.65
CA THR A 86 9.93 -19.99 -10.56
C THR A 86 9.08 -18.81 -10.12
N PHE A 87 7.76 -18.93 -10.01
CA PHE A 87 6.90 -17.84 -9.53
C PHE A 87 6.83 -17.85 -8.00
N CYS A 88 6.91 -16.69 -7.36
CA CYS A 88 6.73 -16.56 -5.91
C CYS A 88 5.81 -15.40 -5.53
N PHE A 89 5.25 -15.50 -4.32
CA PHE A 89 4.43 -14.45 -3.73
C PHE A 89 4.64 -14.33 -2.22
N GLU A 90 4.51 -13.11 -1.69
CA GLU A 90 4.60 -12.81 -0.26
C GLU A 90 3.44 -11.88 0.11
N ASN A 91 2.70 -12.21 1.18
CA ASN A 91 1.57 -11.41 1.63
C ASN A 91 1.90 -10.65 2.92
N PHE A 92 1.45 -9.41 2.98
CA PHE A 92 1.61 -8.52 4.13
C PHE A 92 0.27 -7.88 4.49
N TRP A 93 -0.03 -7.80 5.79
CA TRP A 93 -1.06 -6.90 6.30
C TRP A 93 -0.50 -5.50 6.39
N VAL A 94 -1.22 -4.55 5.80
CA VAL A 94 -0.87 -3.13 5.82
C VAL A 94 -1.98 -2.38 6.54
N MET A 95 -1.64 -1.70 7.62
CA MET A 95 -2.58 -0.93 8.41
C MET A 95 -1.98 0.42 8.75
N GLY A 96 -2.77 1.49 8.67
CA GLY A 96 -2.28 2.82 8.96
C GLY A 96 -3.36 3.86 9.16
N GLY A 97 -2.92 5.03 9.60
CA GLY A 97 -3.75 6.22 9.73
C GLY A 97 -3.70 7.08 8.47
N LEU A 98 -4.82 7.76 8.23
CA LEU A 98 -4.99 8.75 7.16
C LEU A 98 -5.45 10.06 7.78
N VAL A 99 -5.15 11.18 7.11
CA VAL A 99 -5.82 12.45 7.34
C VAL A 99 -6.14 13.08 5.99
N SER A 100 -7.40 13.48 5.78
CA SER A 100 -7.80 14.15 4.54
C SER A 100 -7.20 15.56 4.46
N THR A 101 -7.18 16.15 3.26
CA THR A 101 -6.81 17.56 3.08
C THR A 101 -7.71 18.54 3.84
N SER A 102 -8.94 18.13 4.15
CA SER A 102 -9.88 18.89 4.99
C SER A 102 -9.71 18.63 6.50
N GLY A 103 -8.70 17.84 6.91
CA GLY A 103 -8.38 17.58 8.31
C GLY A 103 -9.16 16.43 8.96
N TYR A 104 -9.94 15.66 8.19
CA TYR A 104 -10.71 14.54 8.73
C TYR A 104 -9.81 13.33 8.98
N PRO A 105 -9.83 12.75 10.19
CA PRO A 105 -9.07 11.55 10.47
C PRO A 105 -9.69 10.36 9.73
N GLY A 106 -8.82 9.41 9.41
CA GLY A 106 -9.21 8.17 8.75
C GLY A 106 -8.24 7.03 9.03
N SER A 107 -8.54 5.88 8.47
CA SER A 107 -7.72 4.69 8.57
C SER A 107 -7.71 3.91 7.27
N PHE A 108 -6.69 3.09 7.11
CA PHE A 108 -6.49 2.21 5.98
C PHE A 108 -6.11 0.82 6.48
N ALA A 109 -6.71 -0.21 5.89
CA ALA A 109 -6.36 -1.60 6.12
C ALA A 109 -6.40 -2.36 4.80
N ALA A 110 -5.32 -3.08 4.47
CA ALA A 110 -5.19 -3.81 3.23
C ALA A 110 -4.29 -5.05 3.37
N VAL A 111 -4.38 -5.92 2.36
CA VAL A 111 -3.38 -6.93 2.06
C VAL A 111 -2.55 -6.41 0.88
N LEU A 112 -1.24 -6.39 1.08
CA LEU A 112 -0.24 -6.17 0.03
C LEU A 112 0.30 -7.54 -0.39
N THR A 113 0.29 -7.82 -1.68
CA THR A 113 0.89 -9.05 -2.22
C THR A 113 2.03 -8.68 -3.14
N HIS A 114 3.23 -9.10 -2.79
CA HIS A 114 4.40 -9.07 -3.67
C HIS A 114 4.37 -10.26 -4.61
N TYR A 115 4.78 -10.04 -5.85
CA TYR A 115 4.93 -11.06 -6.87
C TYR A 115 6.29 -10.96 -7.53
N GLY A 116 6.90 -12.12 -7.80
CA GLY A 116 8.25 -12.15 -8.30
C GLY A 116 8.73 -13.50 -8.76
N THR A 117 10.06 -13.59 -8.85
CA THR A 117 10.76 -14.81 -9.28
C THR A 117 11.48 -15.47 -8.10
N TRP A 118 11.19 -16.74 -7.85
CA TRP A 118 11.87 -17.56 -6.86
C TRP A 118 13.30 -17.87 -7.30
N THR A 119 14.27 -17.52 -6.47
CA THR A 119 15.70 -17.73 -6.76
C THR A 119 16.26 -19.02 -6.14
N GLY A 120 15.44 -19.79 -5.43
CA GLY A 120 15.87 -20.93 -4.61
C GLY A 120 16.06 -20.57 -3.13
N ILE A 121 16.29 -19.29 -2.81
CA ILE A 121 16.52 -18.81 -1.44
C ILE A 121 15.53 -17.70 -1.04
N SER A 122 15.19 -16.83 -1.99
CA SER A 122 14.28 -15.70 -1.75
C SER A 122 13.39 -15.41 -2.95
N CYS A 123 12.29 -14.69 -2.68
CA CYS A 123 11.46 -14.12 -3.72
C CYS A 123 12.06 -12.81 -4.21
N ASN A 124 12.49 -12.75 -5.47
CA ASN A 124 12.92 -11.50 -6.09
C ASN A 124 11.70 -10.77 -6.64
N VAL A 125 11.25 -9.75 -5.92
CA VAL A 125 9.99 -9.02 -6.16
C VAL A 125 10.08 -8.16 -7.41
N THR A 126 9.04 -8.22 -8.25
CA THR A 126 8.96 -7.49 -9.53
C THR A 126 7.81 -6.49 -9.58
N PHE A 127 6.69 -6.80 -8.91
CA PHE A 127 5.55 -5.89 -8.76
C PHE A 127 4.73 -6.29 -7.54
N ALA A 128 3.89 -5.38 -7.07
CA ALA A 128 2.96 -5.63 -5.99
C ALA A 128 1.51 -5.29 -6.35
N THR A 129 0.56 -5.90 -5.65
CA THR A 129 -0.85 -5.51 -5.67
C THR A 129 -1.33 -5.20 -4.26
N VAL A 130 -2.35 -4.35 -4.16
CA VAL A 130 -2.96 -3.99 -2.89
C VAL A 130 -4.47 -4.17 -2.96
N ALA A 131 -5.03 -4.82 -1.95
CA ALA A 131 -6.47 -5.02 -1.81
C ALA A 131 -6.89 -4.68 -0.38
N GLY A 132 -7.76 -3.68 -0.23
CA GLY A 132 -8.13 -3.19 1.09
C GLY A 132 -9.27 -2.20 1.13
N ARG A 133 -9.41 -1.55 2.27
CA ARG A 133 -10.45 -0.55 2.58
C ARG A 133 -9.81 0.66 3.24
N ALA A 134 -10.32 1.83 2.89
CA ALA A 134 -10.02 3.09 3.58
C ALA A 134 -11.32 3.67 4.11
N THR A 135 -11.23 4.28 5.29
CA THR A 135 -12.34 4.97 5.94
C THR A 135 -11.87 6.37 6.28
N ILE A 136 -12.65 7.38 5.92
CA ILE A 136 -12.42 8.78 6.31
C ILE A 136 -13.71 9.25 6.96
N THR A 137 -13.62 9.67 8.22
CA THR A 137 -14.76 10.11 9.03
C THR A 137 -14.84 11.62 9.01
N ALA A 138 -15.79 12.14 8.23
CA ALA A 138 -16.15 13.55 8.19
C ALA A 138 -17.08 13.95 9.34
#